data_AF-A0A7V6CMT1-F1
#
_entry.id   AF-A0A7V6CMT1-F1
#
_cell.length_a   1.000
_cell.length_b   1.000
_cell.length_c   1.000
_cell.angle_alpha   90.00
_cell.angle_beta   90.00
_cell.angle_gamma   90.00
#
_symmetry.space_group_name_H-M   'P 1'
#
loop_
_entity.id
_entity.type
_entity.pdbx_description
1 polymer ?
#
loop_
_entity_poly.entity_id
_entity_poly.type
_entity_poly.pdbx_seq_one_letter_code
_entity_poly.pdbx_strand_id
1 'polypeptide(L)'
;MLKKIFFQSFQYFTSLIIVRFVTALNSIYLARFLLSEKFGIYSLLNQLIILLTFFTGFGIPTIIAKFIAQTKNEKTILEKTYGTAQALIILISLFVIFIYFFITIPLAYNIYQKPFLLKYFRLIIFLLFFITLNNFWTGVLQGLKAIKNISLITVIYNLVSFPLVLILARRYELVGAIIAFTIANFLGVILFLITVKKFNLLKTAFQTAIAKNIIGLSFPTFLSGLVMVPAI
;
A
#
# COMPACT_ATOMS: atom_id res chain seq x y z
N MET A 1 -24.00 1.35 20.06
CA MET A 1 -23.08 1.81 19.00
C MET A 1 -21.61 1.78 19.44
N LEU A 2 -21.25 2.35 20.61
CA LEU A 2 -19.87 2.35 21.14
C LEU A 2 -19.23 0.96 21.28
N LYS A 3 -19.91 -0.03 21.87
CA LYS A 3 -19.38 -1.40 22.03
C LYS A 3 -18.94 -2.05 20.70
N LYS A 4 -19.69 -1.81 19.61
CA LYS A 4 -19.39 -2.35 18.28
C LYS A 4 -18.14 -1.71 17.67
N ILE A 5 -17.98 -0.40 17.83
CA ILE A 5 -16.80 0.33 17.36
C ILE A 5 -15.58 -0.11 18.15
N PHE A 6 -15.68 -0.17 19.48
CA PHE A 6 -14.60 -0.66 20.35
C PHE A 6 -14.13 -2.06 19.96
N PHE A 7 -15.07 -2.99 19.75
CA PHE A 7 -14.75 -4.36 19.34
C PHE A 7 -14.09 -4.42 17.95
N GLN A 8 -14.54 -3.63 16.98
CA GLN A 8 -13.92 -3.55 15.66
C GLN A 8 -12.51 -2.94 15.71
N SER A 9 -12.31 -1.89 16.52
CA SER A 9 -10.98 -1.31 16.73
C SER A 9 -10.05 -2.30 17.44
N PHE A 10 -10.56 -3.07 18.40
CA PHE A 10 -9.81 -4.14 19.05
C PHE A 10 -9.39 -5.23 18.05
N GLN A 11 -10.32 -5.69 17.21
CA GLN A 11 -10.02 -6.63 16.13
C GLN A 11 -8.97 -6.08 15.16
N TYR A 12 -9.03 -4.79 14.83
CA TYR A 12 -8.02 -4.14 14.02
C TYR A 12 -6.66 -4.13 14.69
N PHE A 13 -6.60 -3.78 15.97
CA PHE A 13 -5.38 -3.83 16.74
C PHE A 13 -4.76 -5.24 16.78
N THR A 14 -5.57 -6.28 17.06
CA THR A 14 -5.11 -7.68 17.00
C THR A 14 -4.60 -8.05 15.62
N SER A 15 -5.29 -7.62 14.55
CA SER A 15 -4.84 -7.88 13.18
C SER A 15 -3.49 -7.23 12.87
N LEU A 16 -3.23 -6.02 13.41
CA LEU A 16 -1.93 -5.37 13.28
C LEU A 16 -0.83 -6.17 13.97
N ILE A 17 -1.08 -6.72 15.16
CA ILE A 17 -0.12 -7.59 15.87
C ILE A 17 0.21 -8.82 15.03
N ILE A 18 -0.80 -9.51 14.49
CA ILE A 18 -0.60 -10.69 13.65
C ILE A 18 0.22 -10.33 12.41
N VAL A 19 -0.13 -9.23 11.72
CA VAL A 19 0.59 -8.76 10.54
C VAL A 19 2.04 -8.42 10.87
N ARG A 20 2.29 -7.75 11.99
CA ARG A 20 3.65 -7.42 12.47
C ARG A 20 4.45 -8.66 12.82
N PHE A 21 3.81 -9.66 13.44
CA PHE A 21 4.44 -10.94 13.72
C PHE A 21 4.84 -11.67 12.43
N VAL A 22 3.95 -11.74 11.44
CA VAL A 22 4.24 -12.37 10.14
C VAL A 22 5.33 -11.64 9.37
N THR A 23 5.33 -10.29 9.38
CA THR A 23 6.41 -9.51 8.76
C THR A 23 7.74 -9.69 9.49
N ALA A 24 7.74 -9.81 10.82
CA ALA A 24 8.94 -10.17 11.58
C ALA A 24 9.45 -11.57 11.23
N LEU A 25 8.57 -12.57 11.09
CA LEU A 25 8.94 -13.91 10.66
C LEU A 25 9.57 -13.91 9.26
N ASN A 26 8.99 -13.19 8.31
CA ASN A 26 9.57 -12.99 6.99
C ASN A 26 10.98 -12.37 7.09
N SER A 27 11.14 -11.31 7.88
CA SER A 27 12.42 -10.63 8.07
C SER A 27 13.47 -11.54 8.71
N ILE A 28 13.11 -12.27 9.78
CA ILE A 28 14.01 -13.23 10.46
C ILE A 28 14.42 -14.35 9.50
N TYR A 29 13.47 -14.88 8.74
CA TYR A 29 13.76 -15.92 7.76
C TYR A 29 14.73 -15.41 6.68
N LEU A 30 14.45 -14.24 6.11
CA LEU A 30 15.31 -13.63 5.10
C LEU A 30 16.68 -13.25 5.68
N ALA A 31 16.78 -12.79 6.92
CA ALA A 31 18.06 -12.49 7.58
C ALA A 31 18.95 -13.73 7.77
N ARG A 32 18.34 -14.89 8.00
CA ARG A 32 19.07 -16.16 8.17
C ARG A 32 19.42 -16.81 6.84
N PHE A 33 18.53 -16.72 5.85
CA PHE A 33 18.69 -17.37 4.57
C PHE A 33 19.53 -16.54 3.58
N LEU A 34 19.29 -15.22 3.55
CA LEU A 34 20.11 -14.30 2.78
C LEU A 34 21.37 -13.99 3.57
N LEU A 35 22.54 -14.28 2.99
CA LEU A 35 23.83 -13.78 3.49
C LEU A 35 23.74 -12.28 3.80
N SER A 36 24.56 -11.79 4.74
CA SER A 36 24.52 -10.42 5.29
C SER A 36 24.40 -9.33 4.22
N GLU A 37 25.08 -9.47 3.08
CA GLU A 37 24.99 -8.53 1.97
C GLU A 37 23.58 -8.42 1.35
N LYS A 38 22.91 -9.55 1.09
CA LYS A 38 21.58 -9.59 0.47
C LYS A 38 20.48 -9.11 1.43
N PHE A 39 20.66 -9.33 2.73
CA PHE A 39 19.76 -8.77 3.75
C PHE A 39 19.91 -7.25 3.89
N GLY A 40 21.13 -6.71 3.73
CA GLY A 40 21.35 -5.26 3.64
C GLY A 40 20.60 -4.63 2.46
N ILE A 41 20.63 -5.28 1.29
CA ILE A 41 19.85 -4.84 0.11
C ILE A 41 18.35 -4.91 0.39
N TYR A 42 17.85 -5.99 1.00
CA TYR A 42 16.44 -6.10 1.39
C TYR A 42 15.99 -4.93 2.28
N SER A 43 16.80 -4.58 3.28
CA SER A 43 16.50 -3.47 4.20
C SER A 43 16.46 -2.13 3.47
N LEU A 44 17.40 -1.89 2.56
CA LEU A 44 17.43 -0.71 1.68
C LEU A 44 16.17 -0.63 0.81
N LEU A 45 15.78 -1.73 0.16
CA LEU A 45 14.58 -1.77 -0.67
C LEU A 45 13.32 -1.49 0.16
N ASN A 46 13.23 -2.02 1.37
CA ASN A 46 12.09 -1.78 2.26
C ASN A 46 11.97 -0.29 2.63
N GLN A 47 13.08 0.38 2.92
CA GLN A 47 13.09 1.83 3.17
C GLN A 47 12.66 2.62 1.93
N LEU A 48 13.16 2.26 0.74
CA LEU A 48 12.74 2.88 -0.51
C LEU A 48 11.24 2.67 -0.76
N ILE A 49 10.70 1.48 -0.50
CA ILE A 49 9.26 1.19 -0.63
C ILE A 49 8.45 2.10 0.31
N ILE A 50 8.86 2.24 1.57
CA ILE A 50 8.18 3.12 2.53
C ILE A 50 8.17 4.56 2.01
N LEU A 51 9.34 5.08 1.62
CA LEU A 51 9.48 6.43 1.08
C LEU A 51 8.58 6.63 -0.16
N LEU A 52 8.68 5.75 -1.15
CA LEU A 52 7.92 5.85 -2.40
C LEU A 52 6.41 5.73 -2.17
N THR A 53 5.98 4.95 -1.17
CA THR A 53 4.55 4.80 -0.83
C THR A 53 3.95 6.12 -0.34
N PHE A 54 4.73 7.00 0.31
CA PHE A 54 4.27 8.35 0.64
C PHE A 54 3.97 9.16 -0.62
N PHE A 55 4.85 9.10 -1.63
CA PHE A 55 4.68 9.82 -2.90
C PHE A 55 3.53 9.25 -3.73
N THR A 56 3.45 7.92 -3.90
CA THR A 56 2.37 7.30 -4.68
C THR A 56 1.01 7.44 -4.00
N GLY A 57 0.98 7.47 -2.66
CA GLY A 57 -0.23 7.70 -1.88
C GLY A 57 -0.73 9.14 -1.90
N PHE A 58 0.19 10.11 -1.94
CA PHE A 58 -0.08 11.56 -1.99
C PHE A 58 -1.12 12.05 -0.96
N GLY A 59 -1.20 11.43 0.23
CA GLY A 59 -2.18 11.76 1.27
C GLY A 59 -3.64 11.36 0.97
N ILE A 60 -3.94 10.84 -0.23
CA ILE A 60 -5.30 10.45 -0.65
C ILE A 60 -5.92 9.39 0.26
N PRO A 61 -5.23 8.31 0.70
CA PRO A 61 -5.83 7.29 1.57
C PRO A 61 -6.45 7.84 2.86
N THR A 62 -5.84 8.87 3.45
CA THR A 62 -6.35 9.53 4.66
C THR A 62 -7.55 10.41 4.34
N ILE A 63 -7.46 11.18 3.26
CA ILE A 63 -8.52 12.10 2.83
C ILE A 63 -9.78 11.34 2.38
N ILE A 64 -9.63 10.25 1.64
CA ILE A 64 -10.77 9.47 1.15
C ILE A 64 -11.56 8.83 2.30
N ALA A 65 -10.89 8.39 3.38
CA ALA A 65 -11.56 7.88 4.57
C ALA A 65 -12.49 8.93 5.19
N LYS A 66 -12.03 10.19 5.27
CA LYS A 66 -12.83 11.32 5.77
C LYS A 66 -14.00 11.65 4.83
N PHE A 67 -13.74 11.81 3.54
CA PHE A 67 -14.79 12.17 2.57
C PHE A 67 -15.89 11.12 2.50
N ILE A 68 -15.53 9.83 2.43
CA ILE A 68 -16.51 8.74 2.40
C ILE A 68 -17.34 8.70 3.69
N ALA A 69 -16.72 8.94 4.85
CA ALA A 69 -17.46 9.00 6.11
C ALA A 69 -18.49 10.14 6.14
N GLN A 70 -18.21 11.26 5.47
CA GLN A 70 -19.10 12.41 5.33
C GLN A 70 -20.20 12.19 4.29
N THR A 71 -19.89 11.54 3.17
CA THR A 71 -20.83 11.37 2.04
C THR A 71 -21.60 10.05 2.06
N LYS A 72 -21.37 9.17 3.05
CA LYS A 72 -22.00 7.84 3.14
C LYS A 72 -23.54 7.81 3.09
N ASN A 73 -24.21 8.91 3.44
CA ASN A 73 -25.68 9.00 3.44
C ASN A 73 -26.23 9.37 2.05
N GLU A 74 -25.39 9.88 1.15
CA GLU A 74 -25.76 10.33 -0.18
C GLU A 74 -25.06 9.46 -1.23
N LYS A 75 -25.76 8.41 -1.66
CA LYS A 75 -25.20 7.36 -2.53
C LYS A 75 -24.55 7.90 -3.80
N THR A 76 -25.16 8.88 -4.44
CA THR A 76 -24.65 9.48 -5.69
C THR A 76 -23.33 10.21 -5.47
N ILE A 77 -23.22 11.00 -4.39
CA ILE A 77 -21.98 11.73 -4.06
C ILE A 77 -20.89 10.74 -3.61
N LEU A 78 -21.26 9.72 -2.85
CA LEU A 78 -20.36 8.66 -2.42
C LEU A 78 -19.71 7.93 -3.60
N GLU A 79 -20.51 7.49 -4.59
CA GLU A 79 -20.04 6.83 -5.81
C GLU A 79 -19.09 7.75 -6.61
N LYS A 80 -19.45 9.02 -6.80
CA LYS A 80 -18.63 10.02 -7.50
C LYS A 80 -17.32 10.30 -6.77
N THR A 81 -17.36 10.36 -5.45
CA THR A 81 -16.17 10.57 -4.60
C THR A 81 -15.23 9.38 -4.70
N TYR A 82 -15.74 8.16 -4.57
CA TYR A 82 -14.96 6.94 -4.74
C TYR A 82 -14.33 6.87 -6.14
N GLY A 83 -15.13 7.04 -7.21
CA GLY A 83 -14.65 6.95 -8.59
C GLY A 83 -13.59 8.02 -8.93
N THR A 84 -13.79 9.25 -8.46
CA THR A 84 -12.83 10.34 -8.65
C THR A 84 -11.53 10.08 -7.89
N ALA A 85 -11.61 9.67 -6.63
CA ALA A 85 -10.43 9.37 -5.81
C ALA A 85 -9.65 8.16 -6.37
N GLN A 86 -10.35 7.14 -6.85
CA GLN A 86 -9.74 5.98 -7.48
C GLN A 86 -9.00 6.36 -8.77
N ALA A 87 -9.59 7.20 -9.62
CA ALA A 87 -8.92 7.70 -10.81
C ALA A 87 -7.66 8.52 -10.45
N LEU A 88 -7.76 9.42 -9.47
CA LEU A 88 -6.63 10.23 -9.02
C LEU A 88 -5.49 9.39 -8.46
N ILE A 89 -5.76 8.42 -7.58
CA ILE A 89 -4.69 7.59 -7.01
C ILE A 89 -4.01 6.74 -8.08
N ILE A 90 -4.75 6.23 -9.07
CA ILE A 90 -4.17 5.47 -10.18
C ILE A 90 -3.29 6.39 -11.03
N LEU A 91 -3.76 7.58 -11.40
CA LEU A 91 -2.98 8.53 -12.20
C LEU A 91 -1.71 8.99 -11.47
N ILE A 92 -1.82 9.37 -10.20
CA ILE A 92 -0.69 9.82 -9.39
C ILE A 92 0.31 8.69 -9.17
N SER A 93 -0.17 7.49 -8.81
CA SER A 93 0.73 6.34 -8.60
C SER A 93 1.46 5.94 -9.88
N LEU A 94 0.79 5.92 -11.04
CA LEU A 94 1.42 5.65 -12.33
C LEU A 94 2.44 6.73 -12.70
N PHE A 95 2.13 8.01 -12.45
CA PHE A 95 3.06 9.11 -12.71
C PHE A 95 4.32 9.02 -11.85
N VAL A 96 4.17 8.77 -10.54
CA VAL A 96 5.30 8.60 -9.61
C VAL A 96 6.12 7.37 -9.98
N ILE A 97 5.47 6.25 -10.31
CA ILE A 97 6.14 5.03 -10.77
C ILE A 97 6.92 5.27 -12.07
N PHE A 98 6.33 5.99 -13.01
CA PHE A 98 6.97 6.34 -14.27
C PHE A 98 8.24 7.17 -14.02
N ILE A 99 8.16 8.21 -13.19
CA ILE A 99 9.33 8.99 -12.78
C ILE A 99 10.37 8.11 -12.10
N TYR A 100 9.94 7.28 -11.14
CA TYR A 100 10.85 6.39 -10.42
C TYR A 100 11.57 5.40 -11.35
N PHE A 101 10.91 4.90 -12.39
CA PHE A 101 11.52 4.02 -13.39
C PHE A 101 12.76 4.66 -14.03
N PHE A 102 12.68 5.93 -14.43
CA PHE A 102 13.85 6.65 -14.97
C PHE A 102 14.90 6.93 -13.90
N ILE A 103 14.47 7.24 -12.67
CA ILE A 103 15.39 7.47 -11.54
C ILE A 103 16.15 6.19 -11.14
N THR A 104 15.63 4.99 -11.41
CA THR A 104 16.31 3.73 -11.03
C THR A 104 17.74 3.62 -11.57
N ILE A 105 18.02 4.20 -12.76
CA ILE A 105 19.35 4.20 -13.38
C ILE A 105 20.33 5.06 -12.57
N PRO A 106 20.14 6.38 -12.41
CA PRO A 106 21.04 7.20 -11.60
C PRO A 106 21.09 6.73 -10.14
N LEU A 107 20.02 6.13 -9.60
CA LEU A 107 20.04 5.52 -8.27
C LEU A 107 21.09 4.40 -8.20
N ALA A 108 21.09 3.47 -9.15
CA ALA A 108 22.00 2.32 -9.15
C ALA A 108 23.45 2.69 -9.51
N TYR A 109 23.64 3.55 -10.52
CA TYR A 109 24.97 3.85 -11.06
C TYR A 109 25.66 5.02 -10.36
N ASN A 110 24.94 6.10 -10.03
CA ASN A 110 25.55 7.33 -9.53
C ASN A 110 25.47 7.43 -8.00
N ILE A 111 24.32 7.08 -7.41
CA ILE A 111 24.09 7.23 -5.95
C ILE A 111 24.66 6.03 -5.19
N TYR A 112 24.19 4.82 -5.50
CA TYR A 112 24.63 3.61 -4.78
C TYR A 112 25.89 2.97 -5.36
N GLN A 113 26.33 3.40 -6.55
CA GLN A 113 27.54 2.90 -7.24
C GLN A 113 27.58 1.36 -7.35
N LYS A 114 26.41 0.74 -7.46
CA LYS A 114 26.21 -0.72 -7.52
C LYS A 114 25.23 -1.06 -8.64
N PRO A 115 25.72 -1.26 -9.88
CA PRO A 115 24.88 -1.49 -11.06
C PRO A 115 23.90 -2.66 -10.92
N PHE A 116 24.28 -3.71 -10.19
CA PHE A 116 23.43 -4.89 -9.97
C PHE A 116 22.15 -4.58 -9.17
N LEU A 117 22.08 -3.43 -8.47
CA LEU A 117 20.87 -3.00 -7.76
C LEU A 117 19.73 -2.58 -8.70
N LEU A 118 20.05 -2.21 -9.93
CA LEU A 118 19.07 -1.78 -10.93
C LEU A 118 17.92 -2.77 -11.08
N LYS A 119 18.23 -4.07 -11.11
CA LYS A 119 17.22 -5.13 -11.24
C LYS A 119 16.24 -5.13 -10.06
N TYR A 120 16.73 -4.92 -8.84
CA TYR A 120 15.89 -4.89 -7.65
C TYR A 120 15.03 -3.62 -7.58
N PHE A 121 15.60 -2.47 -7.92
CA PHE A 121 14.85 -1.20 -8.01
C PHE A 121 13.72 -1.27 -9.03
N ARG A 122 13.94 -1.91 -10.19
CA ARG A 122 12.88 -2.09 -11.17
C ARG A 122 11.82 -3.09 -10.72
N LEU A 123 12.19 -4.15 -10.01
CA LEU A 123 11.23 -5.14 -9.52
C LEU A 123 10.26 -4.57 -8.48
N ILE A 124 10.70 -3.68 -7.60
CA ILE A 124 9.82 -3.12 -6.57
C ILE A 124 8.75 -2.17 -7.12
N ILE A 125 8.83 -1.75 -8.38
CA ILE A 125 7.81 -0.94 -9.05
C ILE A 125 6.43 -1.62 -9.02
N PHE A 126 6.39 -2.91 -9.36
CA PHE A 126 5.13 -3.67 -9.37
C PHE A 126 4.56 -3.83 -7.97
N LEU A 127 5.44 -4.11 -6.99
CA LEU A 127 5.07 -4.19 -5.59
C LEU A 127 4.48 -2.86 -5.09
N LEU A 128 5.13 -1.74 -5.41
CA LEU A 128 4.73 -0.39 -5.01
C LEU A 128 3.33 -0.03 -5.52
N PHE A 129 3.01 -0.39 -6.77
CA PHE A 129 1.68 -0.17 -7.33
C PHE A 129 0.59 -0.86 -6.51
N PHE A 130 0.78 -2.15 -6.19
CA PHE A 130 -0.21 -2.90 -5.42
C PHE A 130 -0.31 -2.44 -3.96
N ILE A 131 0.81 -2.09 -3.32
CA ILE A 131 0.80 -1.49 -1.97
C ILE A 131 -0.05 -0.21 -1.95
N THR A 132 0.12 0.64 -2.96
CA THR A 132 -0.61 1.91 -3.06
C THR A 132 -2.12 1.68 -3.18
N LEU A 133 -2.54 0.72 -4.00
CA LEU A 133 -3.95 0.35 -4.15
C LEU A 133 -4.53 -0.25 -2.86
N ASN A 134 -3.80 -1.12 -2.18
CA ASN A 134 -4.21 -1.67 -0.88
C ASN A 134 -4.42 -0.56 0.16
N ASN A 135 -3.53 0.44 0.20
CA ASN A 135 -3.66 1.59 1.10
C ASN A 135 -4.88 2.45 0.76
N PHE A 136 -5.14 2.69 -0.53
CA PHE A 136 -6.33 3.42 -0.97
C PHE A 136 -7.63 2.73 -0.50
N TRP A 137 -7.78 1.42 -0.75
CA TRP A 137 -9.00 0.72 -0.32
C TRP A 137 -9.09 0.54 1.19
N THR A 138 -7.97 0.48 1.89
CA THR A 138 -7.96 0.56 3.36
C THR A 138 -8.61 1.87 3.81
N GLY A 139 -8.25 3.01 3.22
CA GLY A 139 -8.90 4.30 3.47
C GLY A 139 -10.40 4.29 3.13
N VAL A 140 -10.77 3.70 1.99
CA VAL A 140 -12.17 3.58 1.57
C VAL A 140 -13.01 2.79 2.59
N LEU A 141 -12.56 1.59 2.95
CA LEU A 141 -13.27 0.75 3.92
C LEU A 141 -13.27 1.37 5.33
N GLN A 142 -12.24 2.14 5.68
CA GLN A 142 -12.19 2.88 6.94
C GLN A 142 -13.28 3.94 6.99
N GLY A 143 -13.49 4.71 5.92
CA GLY A 143 -14.58 5.67 5.80
C GLY A 143 -15.98 5.03 5.88
N LEU A 144 -16.13 3.83 5.32
CA LEU A 144 -17.36 3.03 5.41
C LEU A 144 -17.57 2.36 6.77
N LYS A 145 -16.63 2.51 7.72
CA LYS A 145 -16.61 1.80 9.02
C LYS A 145 -16.61 0.28 8.87
N ALA A 146 -16.07 -0.24 7.76
CA ALA A 146 -15.93 -1.67 7.48
C ALA A 146 -14.58 -2.21 7.99
N ILE A 147 -14.17 -1.80 9.20
CA ILE A 147 -12.84 -2.06 9.76
C ILE A 147 -12.54 -3.56 9.88
N LYS A 148 -13.56 -4.37 10.21
CA LYS A 148 -13.43 -5.84 10.26
C LYS A 148 -12.95 -6.43 8.93
N ASN A 149 -13.39 -5.87 7.80
CA ASN A 149 -12.99 -6.35 6.49
C ASN A 149 -11.53 -5.99 6.20
N ILE A 150 -11.08 -4.81 6.62
CA ILE A 150 -9.67 -4.40 6.56
C ILE A 150 -8.82 -5.42 7.33
N SER A 151 -9.16 -5.68 8.60
CA SER A 151 -8.45 -6.65 9.44
C SER A 151 -8.31 -8.02 8.78
N LEU A 152 -9.42 -8.56 8.26
CA LEU A 152 -9.46 -9.87 7.65
C LEU A 152 -8.61 -9.93 6.37
N ILE A 153 -8.76 -8.95 5.48
CA ILE A 153 -8.01 -8.90 4.22
C ILE A 153 -6.51 -8.79 4.50
N THR A 154 -6.12 -7.86 5.40
CA THR A 154 -4.71 -7.63 5.74
C THR A 154 -4.06 -8.86 6.35
N VAL A 155 -4.76 -9.56 7.24
CA VAL A 155 -4.26 -10.82 7.82
C VAL A 155 -4.10 -11.89 6.74
N ILE A 156 -5.08 -12.08 5.86
CA ILE A 156 -5.04 -13.12 4.83
C ILE A 156 -3.83 -12.93 3.91
N TYR A 157 -3.66 -11.75 3.31
CA TYR A 157 -2.60 -11.59 2.32
C TYR A 157 -1.19 -11.57 2.97
N ASN A 158 -1.07 -11.09 4.22
CA ASN A 158 0.20 -11.20 4.95
C ASN A 158 0.51 -12.65 5.33
N LEU A 159 -0.47 -13.42 5.81
CA LEU A 159 -0.27 -14.85 6.10
C LEU A 159 0.13 -15.63 4.84
N VAL A 160 -0.45 -15.31 3.68
CA VAL A 160 -0.06 -15.91 2.39
C VAL A 160 1.35 -15.48 1.96
N SER A 161 1.80 -14.28 2.34
CA SER A 161 3.16 -13.83 2.00
C SER A 161 4.24 -14.74 2.58
N PHE A 162 4.06 -15.27 3.80
CA PHE A 162 5.06 -16.08 4.48
C PHE A 162 5.42 -17.38 3.73
N PRO A 163 4.48 -18.29 3.40
CA PRO A 163 4.81 -19.49 2.63
C PRO A 163 5.33 -19.17 1.24
N LEU A 164 4.85 -18.09 0.60
CA LEU A 164 5.40 -17.65 -0.68
C LEU A 164 6.86 -17.22 -0.56
N VAL A 165 7.21 -16.47 0.49
CA VAL A 165 8.60 -16.08 0.77
C VAL A 165 9.45 -17.32 1.04
N LEU A 166 8.97 -18.28 1.83
CA LEU A 166 9.69 -19.53 2.09
C LEU A 166 10.03 -20.29 0.80
N ILE A 167 9.08 -20.40 -0.14
CA ILE A 167 9.24 -21.16 -1.38
C ILE A 167 10.06 -20.38 -2.41
N LEU A 168 9.68 -19.13 -2.70
CA LEU A 168 10.29 -18.37 -3.79
C LEU A 168 11.67 -17.84 -3.40
N ALA A 169 11.89 -17.43 -2.14
CA ALA A 169 13.20 -16.95 -1.73
C ALA A 169 14.24 -18.09 -1.71
N ARG A 170 13.84 -19.35 -1.50
CA ARG A 170 14.77 -20.49 -1.63
C ARG A 170 15.28 -20.67 -3.06
N ARG A 171 14.41 -20.43 -4.06
CA ARG A 171 14.72 -20.68 -5.47
C ARG A 171 15.35 -19.49 -6.18
N TYR A 172 14.94 -18.27 -5.80
CA TYR A 172 15.32 -17.04 -6.49
C TYR A 172 15.86 -15.96 -5.54
N GLU A 173 16.20 -16.33 -4.31
CA GLU A 173 16.80 -15.44 -3.30
C GLU A 173 15.98 -14.17 -3.08
N LEU A 174 16.62 -12.99 -3.10
CA LEU A 174 15.96 -11.71 -2.91
C LEU A 174 14.92 -11.40 -3.99
N VAL A 175 15.16 -11.82 -5.24
CA VAL A 175 14.16 -11.66 -6.31
C VAL A 175 12.89 -12.43 -5.97
N GLY A 176 13.06 -13.67 -5.49
CA GLY A 176 11.96 -14.51 -5.03
C GLY A 176 11.15 -13.89 -3.90
N ALA A 177 11.82 -13.24 -2.94
CA ALA A 177 11.14 -12.51 -1.87
C ALA A 177 10.30 -11.33 -2.40
N ILE A 178 10.85 -10.52 -3.32
CA ILE A 178 10.12 -9.39 -3.92
C ILE A 178 8.90 -9.89 -4.69
N ILE A 179 9.03 -10.97 -5.47
CA ILE A 179 7.93 -11.59 -6.20
C ILE A 179 6.87 -12.12 -5.21
N ALA A 180 7.27 -12.79 -4.13
CA ALA A 180 6.35 -13.27 -3.10
C ALA A 180 5.53 -12.13 -2.47
N PHE A 181 6.18 -11.02 -2.10
CA PHE A 181 5.48 -9.84 -1.60
C PHE A 181 4.56 -9.21 -2.64
N THR A 182 4.95 -9.23 -3.91
CA THR A 182 4.15 -8.70 -5.03
C THR A 182 2.88 -9.53 -5.22
N ILE A 183 3.00 -10.85 -5.25
CA ILE A 183 1.86 -11.79 -5.36
C ILE A 183 0.93 -11.64 -4.15
N ALA A 184 1.48 -11.53 -2.94
CA ALA A 184 0.69 -11.32 -1.74
C ALA A 184 -0.09 -9.99 -1.80
N ASN A 185 0.56 -8.88 -2.17
CA ASN A 185 -0.14 -7.60 -2.29
C ASN A 185 -1.17 -7.60 -3.42
N PHE A 186 -0.90 -8.31 -4.52
CA PHE A 186 -1.87 -8.51 -5.60
C PHE A 186 -3.11 -9.29 -5.13
N LEU A 187 -2.93 -10.33 -4.31
CA LEU A 187 -4.05 -11.00 -3.64
C LEU A 187 -4.84 -10.03 -2.76
N GLY A 188 -4.16 -9.17 -2.00
CA GLY A 188 -4.79 -8.09 -1.23
C GLY A 188 -5.70 -7.23 -2.10
N VAL A 189 -5.20 -6.77 -3.26
CA VAL A 189 -5.94 -5.96 -4.24
C VAL A 189 -7.22 -6.68 -4.69
N ILE A 190 -7.13 -7.97 -5.01
CA ILE A 190 -8.29 -8.78 -5.41
C ILE A 190 -9.33 -8.85 -4.29
N LEU A 191 -8.90 -9.13 -3.06
CA LEU A 191 -9.79 -9.24 -1.89
C LEU A 191 -10.48 -7.91 -1.56
N PHE A 192 -9.76 -6.79 -1.69
CA PHE A 192 -10.34 -5.46 -1.54
C PHE A 192 -11.36 -5.16 -2.65
N LEU A 193 -11.06 -5.46 -3.91
CA LEU A 193 -12.00 -5.29 -5.03
C LEU A 193 -13.30 -6.08 -4.80
N ILE A 194 -13.20 -7.35 -4.42
CA ILE A 194 -14.36 -8.20 -4.11
C ILE A 194 -15.19 -7.59 -2.97
N THR A 195 -14.52 -7.03 -1.96
CA THR A 195 -15.19 -6.43 -0.80
C THR A 195 -15.87 -5.12 -1.15
N VAL A 196 -15.20 -4.23 -1.89
CA VAL A 196 -15.74 -2.93 -2.31
C VAL A 196 -16.93 -3.10 -3.27
N LYS A 197 -16.91 -4.13 -4.13
CA LYS A 197 -18.04 -4.51 -4.97
C LYS A 197 -19.34 -4.70 -4.18
N LYS A 198 -19.27 -5.26 -2.96
CA LYS A 198 -20.45 -5.47 -2.09
C LYS A 198 -21.11 -4.17 -1.63
N PHE A 199 -20.40 -3.04 -1.69
CA PHE A 199 -20.92 -1.73 -1.31
C PHE A 199 -21.51 -0.95 -2.50
N ASN A 200 -21.59 -1.55 -3.70
CA ASN A 200 -22.13 -0.93 -4.92
C ASN A 200 -21.46 0.39 -5.31
N LEU A 201 -20.19 0.58 -4.97
CA LEU A 201 -19.43 1.80 -5.25
C LEU A 201 -18.88 1.90 -6.67
N LEU A 202 -19.06 0.87 -7.51
CA LEU A 202 -18.39 0.74 -8.82
C LEU A 202 -19.00 1.59 -9.95
N LYS A 203 -19.64 2.70 -9.66
CA LYS A 203 -20.03 3.66 -10.71
C LYS A 203 -18.94 4.72 -10.85
N THR A 204 -18.14 4.58 -11.91
CA THR A 204 -17.11 5.54 -12.30
C THR A 204 -17.74 6.77 -12.92
N ALA A 205 -18.02 7.77 -12.08
CA ALA A 205 -18.30 9.12 -12.53
C ALA A 205 -17.21 10.05 -11.99
N PHE A 206 -16.24 10.40 -12.85
CA PHE A 206 -15.20 11.36 -12.50
C PHE A 206 -15.80 12.76 -12.41
N GLN A 207 -15.51 13.48 -11.33
CA GLN A 207 -15.97 14.86 -11.15
C GLN A 207 -14.81 15.78 -10.79
N THR A 208 -14.60 16.80 -11.61
CA THR A 208 -13.52 17.79 -11.47
C THR A 208 -13.60 18.58 -10.17
N ALA A 209 -14.80 18.97 -9.74
CA ALA A 209 -15.01 19.69 -8.48
C ALA A 209 -14.56 18.87 -7.26
N ILE A 210 -14.91 17.58 -7.23
CA ILE A 210 -14.50 16.64 -6.17
C ILE A 210 -12.98 16.42 -6.24
N ALA A 211 -12.42 16.28 -7.45
CA ALA A 211 -10.99 16.11 -7.64
C ALA A 211 -10.19 17.28 -7.05
N LYS A 212 -10.64 18.52 -7.29
CA LYS A 212 -10.01 19.73 -6.75
C LYS A 212 -10.03 19.74 -5.21
N ASN A 213 -11.14 19.35 -4.61
CA ASN A 213 -11.25 19.26 -3.14
C ASN A 213 -10.36 18.16 -2.56
N ILE A 214 -10.30 16.99 -3.20
CA ILE A 214 -9.40 15.90 -2.80
C ILE A 214 -7.96 16.38 -2.87
N ILE A 215 -7.51 16.94 -4.00
CA ILE A 215 -6.12 17.38 -4.19
C ILE A 215 -5.77 18.50 -3.20
N GLY A 216 -6.65 19.50 -3.02
CA GLY A 216 -6.42 20.63 -2.12
C GLY A 216 -6.23 20.22 -0.66
N LEU A 217 -6.85 19.12 -0.22
CA LEU A 217 -6.66 18.56 1.12
C LEU A 217 -5.57 17.49 1.19
N SER A 218 -5.32 16.80 0.09
CA SER A 218 -4.30 15.76 -0.02
C SER A 218 -2.90 16.35 -0.02
N PHE A 219 -2.68 17.51 -0.66
CA PHE A 219 -1.38 18.17 -0.70
C PHE A 219 -0.86 18.59 0.69
N PRO A 220 -1.63 19.29 1.55
CA PRO A 220 -1.20 19.56 2.92
C PRO A 220 -0.97 18.28 3.73
N THR A 221 -1.86 17.29 3.60
CA THR A 221 -1.74 16.01 4.31
C THR A 221 -0.48 15.26 3.90
N PHE A 222 -0.13 15.31 2.62
CA PHE A 222 1.11 14.77 2.08
C PHE A 222 2.34 15.49 2.66
N LEU A 223 2.35 16.83 2.68
CA LEU A 223 3.45 17.61 3.26
C LEU A 223 3.61 17.33 4.77
N SER A 224 2.51 17.30 5.52
CA SER A 224 2.55 16.92 6.94
C SER A 224 3.09 15.49 7.12
N GLY A 225 2.70 14.58 6.23
CA GLY A 225 3.19 13.20 6.20
C GLY A 225 4.70 13.13 5.98
N LEU A 226 5.26 13.94 5.06
CA LEU A 226 6.70 14.01 4.79
C LEU A 226 7.50 14.46 6.02
N VAL A 227 6.99 15.44 6.77
CA VAL A 227 7.64 15.92 8.00
C VAL A 227 7.61 14.86 9.12
N MET A 228 6.57 14.01 9.12
CA MET A 228 6.39 12.94 10.10
C MET A 228 7.09 11.63 9.72
N VAL A 229 7.60 11.47 8.49
CA VAL A 229 8.48 10.34 8.18
C VAL A 229 9.68 10.49 9.11
N PRO A 230 9.94 9.52 10.00
CA PRO A 230 11.09 9.62 10.90
C PRO A 230 12.33 9.89 10.05
N ALA A 231 13.03 10.98 10.35
CA ALA A 231 14.39 11.17 9.87
C ALA A 231 15.15 9.91 10.29
N ILE A 232 15.61 9.16 9.29
CA ILE A 232 16.41 7.96 9.46
C ILE A 232 17.65 8.31 10.28
#